data_AF-K6YZB4-F1
#
_entry.id   AF-K6YZB4-F1
#
_cell.length_a   1.000
_cell.length_b   1.000
_cell.length_c   1.000
_cell.angle_alpha   90.00
_cell.angle_beta   90.00
_cell.angle_gamma   90.00
#
_symmetry.space_group_name_H-M   'P 1'
#
loop_
_entity.id
_entity.type
_entity.pdbx_description
1 polymer ?
#
loop_
_entity_poly.entity_id
_entity_poly.type
_entity_poly.pdbx_seq_one_letter_code
_entity_poly.pdbx_strand_id
1 'polypeptide(L)'
;MQEHCKIKSSNNSLRYMRPIISEVCNILIECYNQSNLIPDTCLPNSSREISLTPTLYAAAYRMRDSQHRKYWPAAELPVTRKDGMGRLDLALFSSKRTVLVECKQLRMAIRGKSFSRVQTRLDNASNQLRDIYELESIVGSTFIKKIDKVAMVSIAGVMPIEKAELLNDSEKEEMFWDKFEALRAEFKKHMISGVYLGQHHINGKIDLNTNCSKQVSIGQFFVLMKL
;
A
#
# COMPACT_ATOMS: atom_id res chain seq x y z
N MET A 1 -15.84 17.03 -10.68
CA MET A 1 -14.51 16.40 -10.79
C MET A 1 -14.47 15.27 -9.77
N GLN A 2 -14.63 14.02 -10.19
CA GLN A 2 -14.65 12.87 -9.27
C GLN A 2 -13.29 12.74 -8.57
N GLU A 3 -13.28 12.63 -7.23
CA GLU A 3 -12.06 12.39 -6.46
C GLU A 3 -11.59 10.95 -6.69
N HIS A 4 -10.59 10.75 -7.55
CA HIS A 4 -10.01 9.41 -7.79
C HIS A 4 -9.25 8.85 -6.58
N CYS A 5 -8.81 9.69 -5.63
CA CYS A 5 -8.13 9.24 -4.41
C CYS A 5 -8.68 9.98 -3.17
N LYS A 6 -8.90 9.22 -2.09
CA LYS A 6 -9.22 9.74 -0.76
C LYS A 6 -8.14 9.31 0.22
N ILE A 7 -7.72 10.23 1.09
CA ILE A 7 -6.81 9.94 2.20
C ILE A 7 -7.42 10.49 3.48
N LYS A 8 -7.65 9.62 4.45
CA LYS A 8 -8.17 9.96 5.77
C LYS A 8 -7.19 9.48 6.84
N SER A 9 -6.80 10.39 7.72
CA SER A 9 -6.00 10.09 8.90
C SER A 9 -6.77 10.64 10.09
N SER A 10 -7.17 9.76 11.00
CA SER A 10 -7.92 10.15 12.20
C SER A 10 -7.05 10.81 13.27
N ASN A 11 -5.74 10.59 13.24
CA ASN A 11 -4.77 11.28 14.08
C ASN A 11 -3.69 11.97 13.23
N ASN A 12 -2.97 12.91 13.85
CA ASN A 12 -1.82 13.57 13.22
C ASN A 12 -0.52 12.74 13.30
N SER A 13 -0.57 11.52 13.86
CA SER A 13 0.64 10.72 14.12
C SER A 13 1.35 10.32 12.82
N LEU A 14 0.59 10.09 11.75
CA LEU A 14 1.10 9.77 10.41
C LEU A 14 0.98 10.94 9.41
N ARG A 15 0.73 12.17 9.85
CA ARG A 15 0.61 13.35 8.95
C ARG A 15 1.81 13.49 8.00
N TYR A 16 2.97 13.01 8.42
CA TYR A 16 4.19 13.05 7.62
C TYR A 16 4.21 12.09 6.42
N MET A 17 3.45 11.00 6.47
CA MET A 17 3.31 10.04 5.37
C MET A 17 2.29 10.50 4.32
N ARG A 18 1.35 11.40 4.68
CA ARG A 18 0.26 11.81 3.80
C ARG A 18 0.72 12.28 2.41
N PRO A 19 1.77 13.11 2.26
CA PRO A 19 2.23 13.51 0.93
C PRO A 19 2.80 12.34 0.10
N ILE A 20 3.51 11.41 0.75
CA ILE A 20 4.03 10.21 0.07
C ILE A 20 2.87 9.33 -0.39
N ILE A 21 1.85 9.12 0.44
CA ILE A 21 0.67 8.34 0.07
C ILE A 21 -0.17 9.02 -1.01
N SER A 22 -0.23 10.36 -1.02
CA SER A 22 -0.83 11.11 -2.13
C SER A 22 -0.08 10.88 -3.43
N GLU A 23 1.25 10.87 -3.39
CA GLU A 23 2.06 10.61 -4.58
C GLU A 23 1.97 9.15 -5.04
N VAL A 24 1.85 8.19 -4.10
CA VAL A 24 1.51 6.80 -4.44
C VAL A 24 0.17 6.74 -5.19
N CYS A 25 -0.87 7.42 -4.70
CA CYS A 25 -2.15 7.52 -5.42
C CYS A 25 -1.95 8.08 -6.83
N ASN A 26 -1.18 9.16 -6.99
CA ASN A 26 -0.92 9.79 -8.28
C ASN A 26 -0.20 8.83 -9.24
N ILE A 27 0.85 8.16 -8.79
CA ILE A 27 1.58 7.16 -9.59
C ILE A 27 0.64 6.05 -10.03
N LEU A 28 -0.24 5.56 -9.15
CA LEU A 28 -1.21 4.53 -9.51
C LEU A 28 -2.20 5.03 -10.57
N ILE A 29 -2.73 6.24 -10.39
CA ILE A 29 -3.62 6.87 -11.38
C ILE A 29 -2.90 7.02 -12.72
N GLU A 30 -1.65 7.50 -12.74
CA GLU A 30 -0.82 7.59 -13.95
C GLU A 30 -0.64 6.22 -14.61
N CYS A 31 -0.25 5.20 -13.84
CA CYS A 31 -0.03 3.85 -14.36
C CYS A 31 -1.29 3.25 -15.00
N TYR A 32 -2.44 3.43 -14.37
CA TYR A 32 -3.71 2.86 -14.84
C TYR A 32 -4.42 3.72 -15.90
N ASN A 33 -4.25 5.05 -15.90
CA ASN A 33 -4.87 5.93 -16.90
C ASN A 33 -4.01 6.14 -18.15
N GLN A 34 -2.68 6.11 -18.03
CA GLN A 34 -1.76 6.44 -19.14
C GLN A 34 -1.21 5.22 -19.87
N SER A 35 -1.45 3.99 -19.39
CA SER A 35 -1.01 2.79 -20.08
C SER A 35 -2.11 1.74 -20.21
N ASN A 36 -2.35 1.28 -21.44
CA ASN A 36 -3.03 0.00 -21.70
C ASN A 36 -2.17 -1.22 -21.27
N LEU A 37 -0.97 -0.96 -20.71
CA LEU A 37 0.07 -1.92 -20.33
C LEU A 37 0.76 -1.38 -19.07
N ILE A 38 0.29 -1.82 -17.89
CA ILE A 38 0.94 -1.48 -16.60
C ILE A 38 2.44 -1.81 -16.74
N PRO A 39 3.36 -0.85 -16.57
CA PRO A 39 4.79 -1.10 -16.74
C PRO A 39 5.25 -2.25 -15.83
N ASP A 40 6.06 -3.17 -16.36
CA ASP A 40 6.56 -4.33 -15.61
C ASP A 40 7.30 -3.91 -14.32
N THR A 41 7.86 -2.70 -14.27
CA THR A 41 8.52 -2.12 -13.08
C THR A 41 7.54 -1.82 -11.94
N CYS A 42 6.27 -1.64 -12.25
CA CYS A 42 5.21 -1.53 -11.26
C CYS A 42 4.75 -2.91 -10.78
N LEU A 43 5.06 -4.02 -11.46
CA LEU A 43 4.52 -5.35 -11.20
C LEU A 43 5.59 -6.27 -10.56
N PRO A 44 5.48 -6.67 -9.27
CA PRO A 44 6.50 -7.51 -8.62
C PRO A 44 6.15 -9.00 -8.69
N ASN A 45 5.03 -9.36 -9.32
CA ASN A 45 4.48 -10.68 -9.21
C ASN A 45 4.04 -11.22 -10.57
N SER A 46 4.01 -12.54 -10.66
CA SER A 46 3.42 -13.31 -11.77
C SER A 46 1.93 -12.98 -12.02
N SER A 47 1.37 -11.98 -11.32
CA SER A 47 -0.04 -11.67 -11.27
C SER A 47 -0.46 -10.30 -11.82
N ARG A 48 0.48 -9.51 -12.36
CA ARG A 48 0.22 -8.13 -12.84
C ARG A 48 -0.45 -7.21 -11.80
N GLU A 49 -0.07 -7.34 -10.52
CA GLU A 49 -0.50 -6.40 -9.49
C GLU A 49 0.59 -5.40 -9.16
N ILE A 50 0.24 -4.14 -8.85
CA ILE A 50 1.26 -3.15 -8.53
C ILE A 50 1.95 -3.43 -7.18
N SER A 51 3.28 -3.41 -7.18
CA SER A 51 4.15 -3.62 -6.02
C SER A 51 4.18 -2.40 -5.15
N LEU A 52 3.92 -2.60 -3.86
CA LEU A 52 3.88 -1.49 -2.92
C LEU A 52 5.27 -0.87 -2.70
N THR A 53 6.33 -1.67 -2.55
CA THR A 53 7.68 -1.17 -2.22
C THR A 53 8.29 -0.30 -3.33
N PRO A 54 8.36 -0.72 -4.61
CA PRO A 54 8.77 0.14 -5.72
C PRO A 54 7.93 1.40 -5.88
N THR A 55 6.60 1.31 -5.68
CA THR A 55 5.71 2.48 -5.81
C THR A 55 5.98 3.51 -4.71
N LEU A 56 6.16 3.06 -3.47
CA LEU A 56 6.57 3.93 -2.36
C LEU A 56 7.96 4.53 -2.56
N TYR A 57 8.90 3.75 -3.10
CA TYR A 57 10.25 4.22 -3.42
C TYR A 57 10.20 5.34 -4.47
N ALA A 58 9.47 5.13 -5.57
CA ALA A 58 9.28 6.12 -6.63
C ALA A 58 8.57 7.38 -6.10
N ALA A 59 7.51 7.21 -5.29
CA ALA A 59 6.81 8.32 -4.66
C ALA A 59 7.74 9.16 -3.78
N ALA A 60 8.55 8.52 -2.93
CA ALA A 60 9.52 9.22 -2.09
C ALA A 60 10.56 9.99 -2.92
N TYR A 61 11.01 9.41 -4.03
CA TYR A 61 11.97 10.05 -4.94
C TYR A 61 11.37 11.29 -5.64
N ARG A 62 10.17 11.18 -6.23
CA ARG A 62 9.46 12.32 -6.84
C ARG A 62 9.17 13.45 -5.84
N MET A 63 8.81 13.08 -4.61
CA MET A 63 8.57 14.03 -3.52
C MET A 63 9.83 14.78 -3.07
N ARG A 64 11.00 14.16 -3.23
CA ARG A 64 12.30 14.77 -2.94
C ARG A 64 12.65 15.82 -4.01
N ASP A 65 12.47 15.47 -5.28
CA ASP A 65 12.84 16.32 -6.41
C ASP A 65 11.93 17.55 -6.52
N SER A 66 10.65 17.42 -6.13
CA SER A 66 9.69 18.54 -6.01
C SER A 66 9.87 19.43 -4.76
N GLN A 67 10.92 19.21 -3.96
CA GLN A 67 11.24 19.92 -2.71
C GLN A 67 10.20 19.89 -1.59
N HIS A 68 9.08 19.17 -1.74
CA HIS A 68 8.02 19.14 -0.75
C HIS A 68 8.39 18.31 0.50
N ARG A 69 9.15 17.22 0.36
CA ARG A 69 9.75 16.46 1.49
C ARG A 69 11.03 15.74 1.07
N LYS A 70 12.12 16.02 1.78
CA LYS A 70 13.44 15.40 1.51
C LYS A 70 13.59 14.07 2.24
N TYR A 71 12.87 13.04 1.78
CA TYR A 71 13.20 11.66 2.14
C TYR A 71 14.14 11.08 1.09
N TRP A 72 15.18 10.40 1.54
CA TRP A 72 16.04 9.53 0.75
C TRP A 72 15.51 8.11 0.96
N PRO A 73 14.86 7.51 -0.03
CA PRO A 73 14.37 6.14 0.10
C PRO A 73 15.50 5.13 -0.11
N ALA A 74 15.48 4.06 0.67
CA ALA A 74 16.27 2.86 0.42
C ALA A 74 15.35 1.65 0.58
N ALA A 75 15.31 0.78 -0.42
CA ALA A 75 14.49 -0.43 -0.39
C ALA A 75 15.35 -1.65 -0.11
N GLU A 76 14.71 -2.72 0.37
CA GLU A 76 15.30 -4.05 0.47
C GLU A 76 16.59 -4.08 1.33
N LEU A 77 16.58 -3.31 2.42
CA LEU A 77 17.74 -3.16 3.30
C LEU A 77 17.98 -4.43 4.12
N PRO A 78 19.20 -4.98 4.16
CA PRO A 78 19.52 -6.08 5.06
C PRO A 78 19.43 -5.60 6.51
N VAL A 79 18.76 -6.38 7.37
CA VAL A 79 18.58 -6.07 8.78
C VAL A 79 18.75 -7.32 9.65
N THR A 80 19.34 -7.15 10.83
CA THR A 80 19.44 -8.22 11.82
C THR A 80 18.12 -8.34 12.59
N ARG A 81 17.51 -9.52 12.57
CA ARG A 81 16.27 -9.87 13.29
C ARG A 81 16.55 -10.91 14.37
N LYS A 82 15.56 -11.15 15.25
CA LYS A 82 15.65 -12.14 16.35
C LYS A 82 16.14 -13.51 15.87
N ASP A 83 15.61 -13.97 14.73
CA ASP A 83 15.84 -15.30 14.19
C ASP A 83 16.90 -15.31 13.06
N GLY A 84 17.71 -14.25 12.96
CA GLY A 84 18.82 -14.14 11.98
C GLY A 84 18.69 -12.96 11.02
N MET A 85 19.37 -13.04 9.88
CA MET A 85 19.36 -11.98 8.88
C MET A 85 18.02 -11.95 8.13
N GLY A 86 17.48 -10.75 7.97
CA GLY A 86 16.27 -10.48 7.20
C GLY A 86 16.41 -9.25 6.33
N ARG A 87 15.29 -8.82 5.75
CA ARG A 87 15.23 -7.68 4.84
C ARG A 87 14.09 -6.76 5.22
N LEU A 88 14.35 -5.46 5.32
CA LEU A 88 13.35 -4.43 5.50
C LEU A 88 12.91 -3.93 4.12
N ASP A 89 11.60 -3.89 3.89
CA ASP A 89 11.06 -3.48 2.59
C ASP A 89 11.49 -2.07 2.19
N LEU A 90 11.35 -1.09 3.08
CA LEU A 90 11.70 0.30 2.78
C LEU A 90 12.12 1.09 4.03
N ALA A 91 13.14 1.92 3.89
CA ALA A 91 13.47 2.98 4.82
C ALA A 91 13.44 4.35 4.13
N LEU A 92 12.90 5.35 4.82
CA LEU A 92 12.84 6.73 4.37
C LEU A 92 13.69 7.59 5.30
N PHE A 93 14.83 8.06 4.81
CA PHE A 93 15.79 8.84 5.59
C PHE A 93 15.62 10.34 5.35
N SER A 94 15.55 11.13 6.42
CA SER A 94 15.63 12.57 6.34
C SER A 94 16.57 13.10 7.41
N SER A 95 16.87 14.41 7.39
CA SER A 95 17.68 15.04 8.44
C SER A 95 17.04 14.98 9.83
N LYS A 96 15.71 14.86 9.94
CA LYS A 96 14.97 14.90 11.22
C LYS A 96 14.39 13.56 11.66
N ARG A 97 14.22 12.63 10.72
CA ARG A 97 13.46 11.38 10.93
C ARG A 97 13.91 10.28 10.00
N THR A 98 13.98 9.07 10.54
CA THR A 98 13.99 7.84 9.75
C THR A 98 12.64 7.14 9.91
N VAL A 99 12.04 6.72 8.80
CA VAL A 99 10.80 5.94 8.82
C VAL A 99 11.12 4.57 8.26
N LEU A 100 10.97 3.53 9.08
CA LEU A 100 11.08 2.14 8.64
C LEU A 100 9.69 1.65 8.27
N VAL A 101 9.54 1.12 7.07
CA VAL A 101 8.25 0.70 6.52
C VAL A 101 8.34 -0.77 6.14
N GLU A 102 7.41 -1.56 6.69
CA GLU A 102 7.21 -2.97 6.30
C GLU A 102 5.85 -3.08 5.63
N CYS A 103 5.86 -3.64 4.43
CA CYS A 103 4.75 -3.69 3.50
C CYS A 103 4.18 -5.11 3.43
N LYS A 104 2.85 -5.21 3.33
CA LYS A 104 2.16 -6.46 3.01
C LYS A 104 1.09 -6.19 1.96
N GLN A 105 0.81 -7.20 1.16
CA GLN A 105 -0.23 -7.16 0.12
C GLN A 105 -1.35 -8.14 0.44
N LEU A 106 -2.56 -7.75 0.06
CA LEU A 106 -3.77 -8.54 0.22
C LEU A 106 -4.73 -8.30 -0.95
N ARG A 107 -5.42 -9.35 -1.41
CA ARG A 107 -6.66 -9.20 -2.19
C ARG A 107 -7.85 -9.38 -1.27
N MET A 108 -8.82 -8.49 -1.38
CA MET A 108 -10.05 -8.56 -0.60
C MET A 108 -11.25 -8.32 -1.51
N ALA A 109 -12.29 -9.14 -1.34
CA ALA A 109 -13.55 -8.91 -2.03
C ALA A 109 -14.08 -7.51 -1.71
N ILE A 110 -14.52 -6.80 -2.74
CA ILE A 110 -15.07 -5.46 -2.56
C ILE A 110 -16.38 -5.50 -1.75
N ARG A 111 -17.15 -6.58 -1.87
CA ARG A 111 -18.32 -6.84 -1.03
C ARG A 111 -17.93 -7.51 0.29
N GLY A 112 -18.67 -7.19 1.35
CA GLY A 112 -18.48 -7.72 2.70
C GLY A 112 -17.65 -6.82 3.61
N LYS A 113 -17.70 -7.06 4.92
CA LYS A 113 -17.08 -6.20 5.96
C LYS A 113 -16.12 -6.95 6.88
N SER A 114 -15.64 -8.13 6.47
CA SER A 114 -14.63 -8.86 7.24
C SER A 114 -13.24 -8.31 6.92
N PHE A 115 -12.55 -7.82 7.96
CA PHE A 115 -11.23 -7.20 7.86
C PHE A 115 -10.16 -7.90 8.70
N SER A 116 -10.45 -9.07 9.27
CA SER A 116 -9.52 -9.83 10.11
C SER A 116 -8.17 -10.09 9.41
N ARG A 117 -8.21 -10.41 8.11
CA ARG A 117 -7.01 -10.61 7.30
C ARG A 117 -6.16 -9.33 7.15
N VAL A 118 -6.76 -8.14 7.19
CA VAL A 118 -6.03 -6.87 7.20
C VAL A 118 -5.29 -6.72 8.52
N GLN A 119 -5.96 -6.96 9.64
CA GLN A 119 -5.34 -6.92 10.97
C GLN A 119 -4.18 -7.92 11.08
N THR A 120 -4.38 -9.19 10.68
CA THR A 120 -3.30 -10.19 10.67
C THR A 120 -2.08 -9.73 9.86
N ARG A 121 -2.29 -9.05 8.72
CA ARG A 121 -1.18 -8.54 7.90
C ARG A 121 -0.48 -7.35 8.56
N LEU A 122 -1.23 -6.46 9.21
CA LEU A 122 -0.66 -5.38 10.02
C LEU A 122 0.16 -5.92 11.19
N ASP A 123 -0.34 -6.94 11.89
CA ASP A 123 0.36 -7.57 13.02
C ASP A 123 1.65 -8.24 12.55
N ASN A 124 1.61 -8.98 11.44
CA ASN A 124 2.80 -9.59 10.86
C ASN A 124 3.86 -8.55 10.48
N ALA A 125 3.48 -7.47 9.79
CA ALA A 125 4.39 -6.39 9.46
C ALA A 125 4.95 -5.69 10.72
N SER A 126 4.11 -5.54 11.74
CA SER A 126 4.51 -4.91 13.00
C SER A 126 5.50 -5.74 13.79
N ASN A 127 5.29 -7.05 13.86
CA ASN A 127 6.20 -7.98 14.51
C ASN A 127 7.56 -7.95 13.80
N GLN A 128 7.57 -8.01 12.46
CA GLN A 128 8.80 -7.88 11.68
C GLN A 128 9.56 -6.57 11.94
N LEU A 129 8.84 -5.44 12.10
CA LEU A 129 9.45 -4.16 12.46
C LEU A 129 9.95 -4.13 13.91
N ARG A 130 9.25 -4.77 14.85
CA ARG A 130 9.66 -4.86 16.26
C ARG A 130 10.91 -5.72 16.42
N ASP A 131 11.05 -6.76 15.61
CA ASP A 131 12.15 -7.72 15.66
C ASP A 131 13.47 -7.17 15.09
N ILE A 132 13.54 -5.90 14.66
CA ILE A 132 14.79 -5.26 14.21
C ILE A 132 15.57 -4.77 15.44
N TYR A 133 16.74 -5.39 15.69
CA TYR A 133 17.60 -5.10 16.85
C TYR A 133 18.62 -3.98 16.59
N GLU A 134 19.23 -3.97 15.41
CA GLU A 134 20.34 -3.05 15.08
C GLU A 134 19.83 -1.79 14.39
N LEU A 135 18.97 -1.02 15.06
CA LEU A 135 18.47 0.24 14.49
C LEU A 135 19.59 1.27 14.25
N GLU A 136 20.63 1.24 15.06
CA GLU A 136 21.76 2.19 14.97
C GLU A 136 22.59 1.99 13.69
N SER A 137 22.79 0.74 13.25
CA SER A 137 23.51 0.43 12.01
C SER A 137 22.73 0.90 10.77
N ILE A 138 21.40 0.92 10.85
CA ILE A 138 20.51 1.41 9.78
C ILE A 138 20.49 2.94 9.72
N VAL A 139 20.46 3.61 10.87
CA VAL A 139 20.21 5.06 10.96
C VAL A 139 21.50 5.89 10.94
N GLY A 140 22.64 5.27 11.27
CA GLY A 140 23.93 5.90 11.46
C GLY A 140 24.04 6.57 12.83
N SER A 141 25.24 6.56 13.42
CA SER A 141 25.51 7.01 14.79
C SER A 141 25.42 8.53 15.02
N THR A 142 25.22 9.35 13.98
CA THR A 142 25.54 10.79 14.04
C THR A 142 24.36 11.76 14.04
N PHE A 143 23.10 11.34 14.14
CA PHE A 143 22.01 12.31 14.32
C PHE A 143 20.89 11.75 15.20
N ILE A 144 20.43 12.55 16.16
CA ILE A 144 19.17 12.35 16.88
C ILE A 144 18.03 12.44 15.86
N LYS A 145 17.80 11.34 15.14
CA LYS A 145 16.69 11.18 14.22
C LYS A 145 15.61 10.42 14.97
N LYS A 146 14.41 11.00 15.03
CA LYS A 146 13.25 10.24 15.47
C LYS A 146 13.10 9.03 14.54
N ILE A 147 13.05 7.83 15.10
CA ILE A 147 12.78 6.61 14.35
C ILE A 147 11.30 6.31 14.49
N ASP A 148 10.58 6.26 13.38
CA ASP A 148 9.20 5.78 13.35
C ASP A 148 9.15 4.46 12.58
N LYS A 149 8.38 3.51 13.10
CA LYS A 149 8.10 2.22 12.45
C LYS A 149 6.65 2.25 11.93
N VAL A 150 6.46 1.91 10.66
CA VAL A 150 5.16 1.97 9.98
C VAL A 150 4.87 0.65 9.30
N ALA A 151 3.86 -0.07 9.78
CA ALA A 151 3.30 -1.21 9.07
C ALA A 151 2.30 -0.71 8.02
N MET A 152 2.38 -1.22 6.80
CA MET A 152 1.50 -0.83 5.69
C MET A 152 0.93 -2.05 4.99
N VAL A 153 -0.39 -2.06 4.78
CA VAL A 153 -1.08 -3.07 3.98
C VAL A 153 -1.67 -2.42 2.74
N SER A 154 -1.26 -2.89 1.56
CA SER A 154 -1.95 -2.62 0.29
C SER A 154 -3.02 -3.68 0.06
N ILE A 155 -4.20 -3.25 -0.33
CA ILE A 155 -5.38 -4.09 -0.52
C ILE A 155 -5.93 -3.83 -1.92
N ALA A 156 -5.83 -4.83 -2.80
CA ALA A 156 -6.59 -4.81 -4.06
C ALA A 156 -8.05 -5.15 -3.78
N GLY A 157 -8.96 -4.25 -4.18
CA GLY A 157 -10.40 -4.46 -4.11
C GLY A 157 -10.88 -5.28 -5.30
N VAL A 158 -11.21 -6.54 -5.10
CA VAL A 158 -11.48 -7.50 -6.19
C VAL A 158 -12.94 -7.94 -6.26
N MET A 159 -13.35 -8.34 -7.47
CA MET A 159 -14.62 -9.03 -7.71
C MET A 159 -14.52 -10.01 -8.89
N PRO A 160 -15.40 -11.03 -8.98
CA PRO A 160 -15.50 -11.88 -10.16
C PRO A 160 -15.86 -11.06 -11.40
N ILE A 161 -15.28 -11.39 -12.56
CA ILE A 161 -15.54 -10.67 -13.82
C ILE A 161 -17.02 -10.65 -14.20
N GLU A 162 -17.71 -11.78 -14.07
CA GLU A 162 -19.14 -11.92 -14.39
C GLU A 162 -20.00 -10.97 -13.55
N LYS A 163 -19.59 -10.69 -12.31
CA LYS A 163 -20.28 -9.71 -11.45
C LYS A 163 -19.92 -8.28 -11.82
N ALA A 164 -18.71 -8.04 -12.32
CA ALA A 164 -18.28 -6.72 -12.75
C ALA A 164 -18.98 -6.29 -14.03
N GLU A 165 -19.18 -7.21 -14.97
CA GLU A 165 -19.85 -6.96 -16.26
C GLU A 165 -21.34 -6.59 -16.11
N LEU A 166 -21.98 -7.02 -15.01
CA LEU A 166 -23.36 -6.67 -14.68
C LEU A 166 -23.51 -5.28 -14.06
N LEU A 167 -22.41 -4.60 -13.74
CA LEU A 167 -22.41 -3.30 -13.06
C LEU A 167 -21.87 -2.23 -13.98
N ASN A 168 -22.48 -1.05 -13.94
CA ASN A 168 -21.90 0.15 -14.54
C ASN A 168 -20.77 0.71 -13.66
N ASP A 169 -20.00 1.66 -14.18
CA ASP A 169 -18.83 2.19 -13.47
C ASP A 169 -19.19 3.01 -12.23
N SER A 170 -20.35 3.66 -12.20
CA SER A 170 -20.84 4.37 -11.01
C SER A 170 -21.17 3.41 -9.87
N GLU A 171 -21.80 2.27 -10.16
CA GLU A 171 -22.08 1.23 -9.16
C GLU A 171 -20.78 0.61 -8.61
N LYS A 172 -19.78 0.39 -9.46
CA LYS A 172 -18.45 -0.10 -9.03
C LYS A 172 -17.75 0.92 -8.14
N GLU A 173 -17.80 2.19 -8.51
CA GLU A 173 -17.20 3.28 -7.74
C GLU A 173 -17.88 3.44 -6.37
N GLU A 174 -19.22 3.40 -6.32
CA GLU A 174 -19.99 3.44 -5.06
C GLU A 174 -19.59 2.28 -4.15
N MET A 175 -19.58 1.05 -4.68
CA MET A 175 -19.13 -0.13 -3.94
C MET A 175 -17.69 0.00 -3.43
N PHE A 176 -16.80 0.66 -4.19
CA PHE A 176 -15.43 0.92 -3.77
C PHE A 176 -15.38 1.88 -2.58
N TRP A 177 -16.11 2.99 -2.65
CA TRP A 177 -16.12 3.98 -1.58
C TRP A 177 -16.87 3.51 -0.32
N ASP A 178 -17.89 2.67 -0.45
CA ASP A 178 -18.53 1.99 0.68
C ASP A 178 -17.55 1.10 1.44
N LYS A 179 -16.71 0.37 0.69
CA LYS A 179 -15.66 -0.46 1.28
C LYS A 179 -14.58 0.39 1.96
N PHE A 180 -14.22 1.54 1.38
CA PHE A 180 -13.32 2.51 2.00
C PHE A 180 -13.87 3.04 3.33
N GLU A 181 -15.14 3.44 3.39
CA GLU A 181 -15.76 3.92 4.62
C GLU A 181 -15.87 2.82 5.68
N ALA A 182 -16.16 1.58 5.27
CA ALA A 182 -16.15 0.43 6.18
C ALA A 182 -14.74 0.16 6.76
N LEU A 183 -13.68 0.23 5.93
CA LEU A 183 -12.29 0.14 6.40
C LEU A 183 -11.95 1.26 7.38
N ARG A 184 -12.38 2.50 7.09
CA ARG A 184 -12.16 3.65 7.97
C ARG A 184 -12.87 3.49 9.32
N ALA A 185 -14.07 2.93 9.31
CA ALA A 185 -14.85 2.66 10.51
C ALA A 185 -14.21 1.57 11.39
N GLU A 186 -13.58 0.56 10.79
CA GLU A 186 -12.85 -0.49 11.51
C GLU A 186 -11.51 0.04 12.07
N PHE A 187 -10.70 0.65 11.22
CA PHE A 187 -9.32 1.04 11.54
C PHE A 187 -9.22 2.50 12.00
N LYS A 188 -10.06 2.92 12.96
CA LYS A 188 -10.24 4.33 13.37
C LYS A 188 -8.99 5.07 13.85
N LYS A 189 -7.88 4.40 14.18
CA LYS A 189 -6.63 5.05 14.63
C LYS A 189 -5.54 5.10 13.55
N HIS A 190 -5.84 4.56 12.37
CA HIS A 190 -4.91 4.36 11.27
C HIS A 190 -5.06 5.45 10.21
N MET A 191 -4.06 5.58 9.35
CA MET A 191 -4.23 6.30 8.09
C MET A 191 -4.76 5.33 7.06
N ILE A 192 -5.87 5.71 6.42
CA ILE A 192 -6.53 4.96 5.36
C ILE A 192 -6.48 5.78 4.08
N SER A 193 -6.09 5.14 2.99
CA SER A 193 -6.20 5.72 1.65
C SER A 193 -6.92 4.76 0.73
N GLY A 194 -7.68 5.30 -0.23
CA GLY A 194 -8.30 4.55 -1.30
C GLY A 194 -8.08 5.29 -2.61
N VAL A 195 -7.75 4.55 -3.66
CA VAL A 195 -7.65 5.05 -5.03
C VAL A 195 -8.53 4.19 -5.94
N TYR A 196 -9.53 4.82 -6.53
CA TYR A 196 -10.39 4.20 -7.52
C TYR A 196 -9.74 4.32 -8.90
N LEU A 197 -9.58 3.19 -9.57
CA LEU A 197 -8.79 3.06 -10.80
C LEU A 197 -9.64 2.56 -11.98
N GLY A 198 -10.92 2.29 -11.75
CA GLY A 198 -11.75 1.56 -12.71
C GLY A 198 -11.36 0.09 -12.81
N GLN A 199 -12.17 -0.65 -13.57
CA GLN A 199 -12.01 -2.08 -13.75
C GLN A 199 -10.72 -2.42 -14.52
N HIS A 200 -9.90 -3.29 -13.95
CA HIS A 200 -8.72 -3.85 -14.63
C HIS A 200 -8.54 -5.33 -14.28
N HIS A 201 -8.04 -6.10 -15.25
CA HIS A 201 -7.81 -7.53 -15.06
C HIS A 201 -6.61 -7.78 -14.16
N ILE A 202 -6.75 -8.76 -13.26
CA ILE A 202 -5.66 -9.30 -12.46
C ILE A 202 -5.56 -10.80 -12.72
N ASN A 203 -4.36 -11.38 -12.70
CA ASN A 203 -4.26 -12.82 -12.89
C ASN A 203 -4.86 -13.53 -11.66
N GLY A 204 -5.84 -14.40 -11.91
CA GLY A 204 -6.30 -15.40 -10.96
C GLY A 204 -5.36 -16.62 -10.95
N LYS A 205 -5.36 -17.41 -9.88
CA LYS A 205 -4.94 -18.81 -10.03
C LYS A 205 -5.90 -19.45 -11.02
N ILE A 206 -5.38 -20.06 -12.08
CA ILE A 206 -6.18 -20.92 -12.96
C ILE A 206 -6.58 -22.12 -12.11
N ASP A 207 -7.85 -22.23 -11.78
CA ASP A 207 -8.42 -23.46 -11.25
C ASP A 207 -8.90 -24.29 -12.44
N LEU A 208 -8.17 -25.37 -12.74
CA LEU A 208 -8.41 -26.22 -13.92
C LEU A 208 -9.75 -26.97 -13.84
N ASN A 209 -10.41 -27.00 -12.68
CA ASN A 209 -11.62 -27.77 -12.46
C ASN A 209 -12.92 -26.97 -12.65
N THR A 210 -12.87 -25.64 -12.73
CA THR A 210 -14.08 -24.80 -12.67
C THR A 210 -14.30 -23.89 -13.87
N ASN A 211 -13.38 -23.86 -14.86
CA ASN A 211 -13.45 -22.99 -16.05
C ASN A 211 -13.75 -21.48 -15.79
N CYS A 212 -13.75 -21.03 -14.53
CA CYS A 212 -13.93 -19.65 -14.13
C CYS A 212 -13.24 -19.48 -12.75
N SER A 213 -12.36 -18.51 -12.55
CA SER A 213 -12.82 -17.13 -12.48
C SER A 213 -11.67 -16.15 -12.72
N LYS A 214 -11.74 -15.45 -13.86
CA LYS A 214 -11.02 -14.20 -14.03
C LYS A 214 -11.55 -13.23 -12.97
N GLN A 215 -10.69 -12.72 -12.11
CA GLN A 215 -11.02 -11.64 -11.19
C GLN A 215 -10.62 -10.31 -11.84
N VAL A 216 -11.39 -9.28 -11.53
CA VAL A 216 -10.99 -7.90 -11.80
C VAL A 216 -10.72 -7.21 -10.47
N SER A 217 -9.80 -6.26 -10.51
CA SER A 217 -9.63 -5.27 -9.46
C SER A 217 -10.23 -3.96 -9.94
N ILE A 218 -10.79 -3.18 -9.02
CA ILE A 218 -11.42 -1.88 -9.33
C ILE A 218 -10.65 -0.69 -8.72
N GLY A 219 -9.68 -0.98 -7.85
CA GLY A 219 -8.93 0.03 -7.11
C GLY A 219 -8.08 -0.57 -6.00
N GLN A 220 -7.35 0.29 -5.30
CA GLN A 220 -6.49 -0.10 -4.18
C GLN A 220 -6.81 0.68 -2.92
N PHE A 221 -6.73 0.00 -1.77
CA PHE A 221 -6.76 0.63 -0.46
C PHE A 221 -5.41 0.47 0.24
N PHE A 222 -5.07 1.42 1.09
CA PHE A 222 -3.91 1.38 1.95
C PHE A 222 -4.33 1.57 3.40
N VAL A 223 -3.82 0.71 4.28
CA VAL A 223 -3.97 0.85 5.73
C VAL A 223 -2.58 0.97 6.33
N LEU A 224 -2.32 2.12 6.97
CA LEU A 224 -1.04 2.41 7.61
C LEU A 224 -1.21 2.48 9.12
N MET A 225 -0.38 1.72 9.82
CA MET A 225 -0.26 1.72 11.28
C MET A 225 1.11 2.23 11.68
N LYS A 226 1.13 3.22 12.56
CA LYS A 226 2.35 3.59 13.28
C LYS A 226 2.47 2.72 14.53
N LEU A 227 3.65 2.16 14.77
CA LEU A 227 3.99 1.45 16.00
C LEU A 227 4.39 2.40 17.12
#